data_AF-A0A238T9W6-F1
#
_entry.id   AF-A0A238T9W6-F1
#
_cell.length_a   1.000
_cell.length_b   1.000
_cell.length_c   1.000
_cell.angle_alpha   90.00
_cell.angle_beta   90.00
_cell.angle_gamma   90.00
#
_symmetry.space_group_name_H-M   'P 1'
#
loop_
_entity.id
_entity.type
_entity.pdbx_description
1 polymer ?
#
loop_
_entity_poly.entity_id
_entity_poly.type
_entity_poly.pdbx_seq_one_letter_code
_entity_poly.pdbx_strand_id
1 'polypeptide(L)'
;MAYITRCNFDRLTASDRMLAMQGSEKLVYAKQRIDWFSDWDLTRLYLCKILMTEQDHVLFQKMVGQHWLRIRTEDPYTHAVPPRKPAYHSDPNCECLKSDCQNFKLPVGFKEKYGIAEVERFRDWLNTRQEDGKTPWAVFESAPERFKAKCEAIWTRVSWHHMVLEKHKNSGIQIFHNFQVSEIEAFIENLLVKFQEWQNTLSLTEQRAINAHKKRGASEKMSFQGLEQEDLDALLNEFRKQFKFPMQNALMAYYYQMAQENKMLGVSHSVLQKLGFKACEACGGSHDDVGEWG
;
A
#
# COMPACT_ATOMS: atom_id res chain seq x y z
N MET A 1 9.18 9.45 -19.99
CA MET A 1 9.28 9.41 -18.51
C MET A 1 7.94 8.98 -17.95
N ALA A 2 7.92 8.36 -16.77
CA ALA A 2 6.68 7.90 -16.16
C ALA A 2 6.43 8.52 -14.79
N TYR A 3 5.15 8.79 -14.52
CA TYR A 3 4.60 9.28 -13.27
C TYR A 3 3.73 8.18 -12.67
N ILE A 4 3.86 7.93 -11.38
CA ILE A 4 3.04 6.97 -10.64
C ILE A 4 2.51 7.64 -9.39
N THR A 5 1.25 7.35 -9.03
CA THR A 5 0.70 7.87 -7.77
C THR A 5 1.44 7.23 -6.60
N ARG A 6 1.48 7.94 -5.46
CA ARG A 6 2.01 7.39 -4.20
C ARG A 6 1.29 6.10 -3.79
N CYS A 7 -0.03 6.05 -3.91
CA CYS A 7 -0.81 4.85 -3.63
C CYS A 7 -0.34 3.66 -4.47
N ASN A 8 -0.03 3.89 -5.75
CA ASN A 8 0.52 2.86 -6.63
C ASN A 8 1.96 2.49 -6.28
N PHE A 9 2.78 3.47 -5.86
CA PHE A 9 4.14 3.22 -5.37
C PHE A 9 4.11 2.38 -4.08
N ASP A 10 3.17 2.65 -3.17
CA ASP A 10 3.09 1.96 -1.89
C ASP A 10 2.79 0.46 -2.02
N ARG A 11 2.23 0.05 -3.17
CA ARG A 11 1.97 -1.35 -3.53
C ARG A 11 3.21 -2.13 -3.93
N LEU A 12 4.37 -1.47 -4.04
CA LEU A 12 5.65 -2.15 -4.19
C LEU A 12 5.96 -2.92 -2.92
N THR A 13 6.24 -4.20 -3.11
CA THR A 13 6.56 -5.16 -2.07
C THR A 13 7.88 -5.82 -2.39
N ALA A 14 8.69 -6.04 -1.35
CA ALA A 14 9.89 -6.85 -1.48
C ALA A 14 9.49 -8.33 -1.54
N SER A 15 10.14 -9.11 -2.40
CA SER A 15 9.98 -10.56 -2.44
C SER A 15 10.63 -11.22 -1.22
N ASP A 16 10.12 -12.38 -0.84
CA ASP A 16 10.58 -13.11 0.33
C ASP A 16 12.07 -13.47 0.28
N ARG A 17 12.78 -13.20 1.40
CA ARG A 17 14.12 -13.74 1.76
C ARG A 17 15.32 -13.30 0.90
N MET A 18 15.35 -12.08 0.37
CA MET A 18 16.47 -11.67 -0.50
C MET A 18 17.59 -10.88 0.19
N LEU A 19 17.30 -10.12 1.24
CA LEU A 19 18.30 -9.32 1.97
C LEU A 19 18.09 -9.46 3.49
N ALA A 20 19.16 -9.78 4.21
CA ALA A 20 19.19 -9.67 5.67
C ALA A 20 19.48 -8.20 6.02
N MET A 21 18.47 -7.48 6.50
CA MET A 21 18.57 -6.05 6.81
C MET A 21 18.74 -5.77 8.30
N GLN A 22 18.77 -6.82 9.13
CA GLN A 22 19.02 -6.70 10.56
C GLN A 22 20.30 -5.90 10.84
N GLY A 23 20.16 -4.80 11.58
CA GLY A 23 21.29 -3.91 11.93
C GLY A 23 21.75 -2.97 10.80
N SER A 24 21.04 -2.96 9.67
CA SER A 24 21.35 -2.13 8.49
C SER A 24 20.42 -0.92 8.37
N GLU A 25 19.85 -0.43 9.46
CA GLU A 25 18.84 0.64 9.44
C GLU A 25 19.37 1.95 8.85
N LYS A 26 20.69 2.18 8.93
CA LYS A 26 21.35 3.35 8.32
C LYS A 26 21.34 3.36 6.79
N LEU A 27 21.15 2.20 6.14
CA LEU A 27 21.04 2.13 4.68
C LEU A 27 19.75 2.80 4.17
N VAL A 28 18.71 2.76 5.01
CA VAL A 28 17.39 3.36 4.78
C VAL A 28 17.42 4.87 5.08
N TYR A 29 18.07 5.29 6.16
CA TYR A 29 18.24 6.71 6.48
C TYR A 29 19.61 6.97 7.11
N ALA A 30 20.48 7.68 6.38
CA ALA A 30 21.89 7.82 6.79
C ALA A 30 22.09 8.72 8.02
N LYS A 31 21.21 9.72 8.22
CA LYS A 31 21.36 10.72 9.28
C LYS A 31 21.11 10.14 10.67
N GLN A 32 20.21 9.17 10.79
CA GLN A 32 19.85 8.60 12.08
C GLN A 32 19.33 7.17 11.96
N ARG A 33 19.62 6.36 12.99
CA ARG A 33 19.08 5.00 13.09
C ARG A 33 17.60 5.04 13.45
N ILE A 34 16.77 4.38 12.65
CA ILE A 34 15.32 4.19 12.91
C ILE A 34 15.06 2.70 13.10
N ASP A 35 14.92 2.25 14.35
CA ASP A 35 14.80 0.84 14.71
C ASP A 35 13.35 0.32 14.75
N TRP A 36 12.43 0.99 14.05
CA TRP A 36 10.97 0.77 14.12
C TRP A 36 10.45 -0.25 13.12
N PHE A 37 11.34 -0.80 12.30
CA PHE A 37 11.02 -1.53 11.10
C PHE A 37 11.44 -2.99 11.23
N SER A 38 10.58 -3.88 10.74
CA SER A 38 10.96 -5.27 10.52
C SER A 38 11.96 -5.36 9.37
N ASP A 39 12.66 -6.48 9.25
CA ASP A 39 13.55 -6.73 8.11
C ASP A 39 12.82 -6.59 6.76
N TRP A 40 11.53 -6.92 6.72
CA TRP A 40 10.67 -6.71 5.55
C TRP A 40 10.49 -5.25 5.19
N ASP A 41 10.16 -4.43 6.21
CA ASP A 41 9.98 -3.00 6.05
C ASP A 41 11.29 -2.35 5.59
N LEU A 42 12.42 -2.71 6.21
CA LEU A 42 13.75 -2.22 5.84
C LEU A 42 14.15 -2.61 4.42
N THR A 43 13.93 -3.87 4.05
CA THR A 43 14.22 -4.37 2.69
C THR A 43 13.42 -3.59 1.65
N ARG A 44 12.11 -3.44 1.86
CA ARG A 44 11.25 -2.65 0.97
C ARG A 44 11.74 -1.21 0.86
N LEU A 45 11.96 -0.53 1.98
CA LEU A 45 12.39 0.87 1.97
C LEU A 45 13.75 1.05 1.28
N TYR A 46 14.71 0.15 1.51
CA TYR A 46 16.02 0.22 0.89
C TYR A 46 15.98 -0.04 -0.62
N LEU A 47 15.22 -1.04 -1.08
CA LEU A 47 15.01 -1.27 -2.50
C LEU A 47 14.31 -0.08 -3.19
N CYS A 48 13.33 0.54 -2.52
CA CYS A 48 12.68 1.75 -3.01
C CYS A 48 13.65 2.94 -3.08
N LYS A 49 14.54 3.10 -2.10
CA LYS A 49 15.62 4.10 -2.14
C LYS A 49 16.51 3.86 -3.36
N ILE A 50 17.02 2.64 -3.55
CA ILE A 50 17.86 2.29 -4.71
C ILE A 50 17.14 2.60 -6.02
N LEU A 51 15.86 2.20 -6.14
CA LEU A 51 15.04 2.42 -7.33
C LEU A 51 14.97 3.92 -7.70
N MET A 52 14.89 4.80 -6.70
CA MET A 52 14.68 6.24 -6.91
C MET A 52 15.99 7.02 -7.01
N THR A 53 17.01 6.69 -6.21
CA THR A 53 18.17 7.55 -5.99
C THR A 53 19.50 6.90 -6.37
N GLU A 54 19.55 5.60 -6.67
CA GLU A 54 20.81 4.87 -6.89
C GLU A 54 20.68 3.88 -8.08
N GLN A 55 20.35 4.36 -9.28
CA GLN A 55 20.12 3.48 -10.44
C GLN A 55 21.36 2.67 -10.88
N ASP A 56 22.56 3.16 -10.59
CA ASP A 56 23.83 2.47 -10.85
C ASP A 56 24.20 1.45 -9.76
N HIS A 57 23.38 1.30 -8.72
CA HIS A 57 23.64 0.38 -7.63
C HIS A 57 23.69 -1.07 -8.13
N VAL A 58 24.62 -1.87 -7.60
CA VAL A 58 24.82 -3.28 -7.98
C VAL A 58 23.58 -4.16 -7.82
N LEU A 59 22.65 -3.75 -6.95
CA LEU A 59 21.37 -4.44 -6.74
C LEU A 59 20.28 -4.01 -7.71
N PHE A 60 20.40 -2.90 -8.44
CA PHE A 60 19.34 -2.37 -9.28
C PHE A 60 18.90 -3.39 -10.35
N GLN A 61 19.87 -3.97 -11.07
CA GLN A 61 19.58 -4.97 -12.10
C GLN A 61 18.99 -6.26 -11.53
N LYS A 62 19.48 -6.71 -10.36
CA LYS A 62 18.93 -7.89 -9.66
C LYS A 62 17.50 -7.62 -9.19
N MET A 63 17.26 -6.45 -8.62
CA MET A 63 15.95 -6.04 -8.11
C MET A 63 14.88 -6.04 -9.19
N VAL A 64 15.19 -5.46 -10.34
CA VAL A 64 14.23 -5.35 -11.46
C VAL A 64 14.15 -6.66 -12.24
N GLY A 65 15.30 -7.28 -12.58
CA GLY A 65 15.37 -8.46 -13.44
C GLY A 65 14.97 -9.77 -12.75
N GLN A 66 15.16 -9.88 -11.44
CA GLN A 66 14.75 -11.06 -10.65
C GLN A 66 13.51 -10.79 -9.79
N HIS A 67 12.81 -9.67 -10.03
CA HIS A 67 11.58 -9.29 -9.35
C HIS A 67 11.69 -9.24 -7.81
N TRP A 68 12.84 -8.83 -7.26
CA TRP A 68 12.98 -8.65 -5.81
C TRP A 68 12.10 -7.52 -5.28
N LEU A 69 11.78 -6.57 -6.14
CA LEU A 69 10.73 -5.59 -5.92
C LEU A 69 9.63 -5.84 -6.94
N ARG A 70 8.39 -5.99 -6.49
CA ARG A 70 7.25 -6.26 -7.36
C ARG A 70 5.97 -5.67 -6.79
N ILE A 71 5.02 -5.40 -7.66
CA ILE A 71 3.67 -5.04 -7.23
C ILE A 71 2.91 -6.31 -6.85
N ARG A 72 2.35 -6.32 -5.65
CA ARG A 72 1.41 -7.37 -5.28
C ARG A 72 0.06 -7.15 -5.96
N THR A 73 -0.26 -8.01 -6.91
CA THR A 73 -1.54 -8.02 -7.63
C THR A 73 -2.38 -9.26 -7.33
N GLU A 74 -1.95 -10.09 -6.39
CA GLU A 74 -2.71 -11.26 -5.91
C GLU A 74 -4.05 -10.80 -5.37
N ASP A 75 -5.12 -11.43 -5.84
CA ASP A 75 -6.47 -11.14 -5.37
C ASP A 75 -6.76 -11.94 -4.10
N PRO A 76 -6.94 -11.29 -2.94
CA PRO A 76 -7.35 -11.99 -1.73
C PRO A 76 -8.80 -12.50 -1.81
N TYR A 77 -9.59 -12.04 -2.80
CA TYR A 77 -11.02 -12.28 -2.97
C TYR A 77 -11.86 -11.75 -1.81
N THR A 78 -11.42 -10.63 -1.23
CA THR A 78 -12.08 -9.98 -0.08
C THR A 78 -12.78 -8.67 -0.45
N HIS A 79 -12.68 -8.21 -1.69
CA HIS A 79 -13.23 -6.94 -2.15
C HIS A 79 -14.05 -7.08 -3.42
N ALA A 80 -14.99 -6.16 -3.58
CA ALA A 80 -15.94 -6.06 -4.69
C ALA A 80 -15.32 -5.68 -6.04
N VAL A 81 -14.19 -4.99 -6.04
CA VAL A 81 -13.39 -4.76 -7.24
C VAL A 81 -12.05 -5.49 -7.08
N PRO A 82 -11.63 -6.32 -8.07
CA PRO A 82 -10.34 -7.00 -8.00
C PRO A 82 -9.19 -5.99 -7.99
N PRO A 83 -8.04 -6.32 -7.37
CA PRO A 83 -6.87 -5.46 -7.40
C PRO A 83 -6.42 -5.21 -8.85
N ARG A 84 -6.56 -3.98 -9.33
CA ARG A 84 -6.05 -3.60 -10.67
C ARG A 84 -4.54 -3.47 -10.64
N LYS A 85 -3.86 -3.80 -11.74
CA LYS A 85 -2.45 -3.41 -11.92
C LYS A 85 -2.37 -1.88 -11.87
N PRO A 86 -1.50 -1.30 -11.03
CA PRO A 86 -1.33 0.14 -10.98
C PRO A 86 -0.81 0.65 -12.32
N ALA A 87 -1.28 1.83 -12.71
CA ALA A 87 -0.85 2.46 -13.95
C ALA A 87 0.31 3.42 -13.72
N TYR A 88 1.22 3.49 -14.69
CA TYR A 88 2.15 4.62 -14.86
C TYR A 88 1.64 5.53 -15.97
N HIS A 89 1.90 6.83 -15.81
CA HIS A 89 1.37 7.90 -16.64
C HIS A 89 2.53 8.58 -17.35
N SER A 90 2.33 8.99 -18.61
CA SER A 90 3.33 9.78 -19.34
C SER A 90 3.12 11.29 -19.15
N ASP A 91 1.94 11.68 -18.66
CA ASP A 91 1.54 13.07 -18.40
C ASP A 91 1.30 13.27 -16.89
N PRO A 92 1.99 14.22 -16.22
CA PRO A 92 1.76 14.53 -14.80
C PRO A 92 0.38 15.16 -14.54
N ASN A 93 -0.33 15.63 -15.57
CA ASN A 93 -1.64 16.24 -15.46
C ASN A 93 -2.80 15.29 -15.76
N CYS A 94 -2.52 14.01 -16.04
CA CYS A 94 -3.53 13.02 -16.36
C CYS A 94 -4.66 12.96 -15.31
N GLU A 95 -5.91 13.02 -15.76
CA GLU A 95 -7.08 12.96 -14.87
C GLU A 95 -7.15 11.65 -14.07
N CYS A 96 -6.73 10.54 -14.68
CA CYS A 96 -6.63 9.24 -14.01
C CYS A 96 -5.56 9.20 -12.90
N LEU A 97 -4.62 10.15 -12.87
CA LEU A 97 -3.66 10.32 -11.76
C LEU A 97 -4.35 10.94 -10.53
N LYS A 98 -5.44 11.69 -10.74
CA LYS A 98 -6.15 12.48 -9.73
C LYS A 98 -7.47 11.83 -9.28
N SER A 99 -7.95 10.78 -9.95
CA SER A 99 -9.22 10.14 -9.64
C SER A 99 -9.18 9.31 -8.35
N ASP A 100 -10.15 9.54 -7.46
CA ASP A 100 -10.37 8.70 -6.27
C ASP A 100 -10.70 7.25 -6.64
N CYS A 101 -10.33 6.31 -5.76
CA CYS A 101 -10.68 4.91 -5.92
C CYS A 101 -11.82 4.54 -4.96
N GLN A 102 -12.85 3.90 -5.49
CA GLN A 102 -13.96 3.38 -4.70
C GLN A 102 -13.92 1.85 -4.71
N ASN A 103 -14.00 1.26 -3.52
CA ASN A 103 -14.16 -0.19 -3.36
C ASN A 103 -14.99 -0.46 -2.10
N PHE A 104 -15.39 -1.71 -1.89
CA PHE A 104 -15.91 -2.13 -0.60
C PHE A 104 -15.48 -3.56 -0.29
N LYS A 105 -15.30 -3.81 1.01
CA LYS A 105 -14.98 -5.13 1.53
C LYS A 105 -16.23 -6.01 1.47
N LEU A 106 -16.06 -7.23 0.96
CA LEU A 106 -17.11 -8.24 0.98
C LEU A 106 -17.41 -8.64 2.42
N PRO A 107 -18.64 -9.11 2.71
CA PRO A 107 -18.99 -9.65 4.02
C PRO A 107 -18.00 -10.67 4.55
N VAL A 108 -17.79 -10.67 5.86
CA VAL A 108 -16.96 -11.68 6.53
C VAL A 108 -17.53 -13.07 6.22
N GLY A 109 -16.67 -14.00 5.80
CA GLY A 109 -17.08 -15.36 5.47
C GLY A 109 -17.62 -15.52 4.05
N PHE A 110 -17.74 -14.47 3.22
CA PHE A 110 -18.33 -14.59 1.89
C PHE A 110 -17.57 -15.58 1.01
N LYS A 111 -16.25 -15.41 0.89
CA LYS A 111 -15.35 -16.32 0.16
C LYS A 111 -15.39 -17.72 0.76
N GLU A 112 -15.38 -17.84 2.08
CA GLU A 112 -15.35 -19.13 2.79
C GLU A 112 -16.65 -19.92 2.62
N LYS A 113 -17.79 -19.24 2.52
CA LYS A 113 -19.11 -19.87 2.37
C LYS A 113 -19.44 -20.22 0.92
N TYR A 114 -19.02 -19.39 -0.03
CA TYR A 114 -19.45 -19.49 -1.42
C TYR A 114 -18.33 -19.85 -2.42
N GLY A 115 -17.07 -19.73 -2.02
CA GLY A 115 -15.92 -20.02 -2.88
C GLY A 115 -15.56 -18.88 -3.83
N ILE A 116 -14.46 -19.05 -4.55
CA ILE A 116 -13.89 -18.05 -5.46
C ILE A 116 -14.81 -17.75 -6.65
N ALA A 117 -15.40 -18.79 -7.25
CA ALA A 117 -16.27 -18.64 -8.43
C ALA A 117 -17.48 -17.72 -8.15
N GLU A 118 -18.04 -17.79 -6.94
CA GLU A 118 -19.17 -16.93 -6.58
C GLU A 118 -18.74 -15.49 -6.28
N VAL A 119 -17.51 -15.28 -5.79
CA VAL A 119 -16.91 -13.94 -5.68
C VAL A 119 -16.78 -13.31 -7.06
N GLU A 120 -16.35 -14.07 -8.06
CA GLU A 120 -16.25 -13.59 -9.45
C GLU A 120 -17.63 -13.31 -10.04
N ARG A 121 -18.59 -14.22 -9.83
CA ARG A 121 -19.99 -14.00 -10.23
C ARG A 121 -20.59 -12.73 -9.60
N PHE A 122 -20.30 -12.46 -8.33
CA PHE A 122 -20.72 -11.24 -7.65
C PHE A 122 -20.11 -10.00 -8.33
N ARG A 123 -18.81 -10.04 -8.66
CA ARG A 123 -18.09 -8.95 -9.33
C ARG A 123 -18.62 -8.66 -10.73
N ASP A 124 -18.98 -9.70 -11.47
CA ASP A 124 -19.60 -9.56 -12.78
C ASP A 124 -20.99 -8.93 -12.63
N TRP A 125 -21.80 -9.49 -11.72
CA TRP A 125 -23.13 -8.98 -11.41
C TRP A 125 -23.13 -7.50 -11.04
N LEU A 126 -22.13 -7.01 -10.28
CA LEU A 126 -21.99 -5.61 -9.91
C LEU A 126 -21.97 -4.64 -11.10
N ASN A 127 -21.46 -5.11 -12.25
CA ASN A 127 -21.30 -4.33 -13.46
C ASN A 127 -22.38 -4.63 -14.51
N THR A 128 -23.20 -5.66 -14.31
CA THR A 128 -24.29 -6.02 -15.21
C THR A 128 -25.43 -5.01 -15.15
N ARG A 129 -25.79 -4.43 -16.30
CA ARG A 129 -26.98 -3.57 -16.41
C ARG A 129 -28.23 -4.35 -16.05
N GLN A 130 -29.01 -3.80 -15.12
CA GLN A 130 -30.31 -4.34 -14.75
C GLN A 130 -31.40 -3.76 -15.66
N GLU A 131 -32.63 -4.24 -15.52
CA GLU A 131 -33.80 -3.78 -16.30
C GLU A 131 -34.04 -2.26 -16.19
N ASP A 132 -33.69 -1.65 -15.05
CA ASP A 132 -33.78 -0.20 -14.83
C ASP A 132 -32.63 0.59 -15.47
N GLY A 133 -31.79 -0.07 -16.27
CA GLY A 133 -30.63 0.51 -16.96
C GLY A 133 -29.45 0.83 -16.03
N LYS A 134 -29.59 0.63 -14.71
CA LYS A 134 -28.54 0.89 -13.73
C LYS A 134 -27.76 -0.38 -13.43
N THR A 135 -26.49 -0.23 -13.08
CA THR A 135 -25.69 -1.33 -12.53
C THR A 135 -25.92 -1.42 -11.02
N PRO A 136 -25.80 -2.61 -10.41
CA PRO A 136 -25.85 -2.73 -8.96
C PRO A 136 -24.84 -1.82 -8.26
N TRP A 137 -23.68 -1.56 -8.87
CA TRP A 137 -22.74 -0.54 -8.36
C TRP A 137 -23.36 0.86 -8.23
N ALA A 138 -24.03 1.36 -9.28
CA ALA A 138 -24.70 2.67 -9.23
C ALA A 138 -25.85 2.70 -8.22
N VAL A 139 -26.52 1.56 -8.00
CA VAL A 139 -27.54 1.42 -6.95
C VAL A 139 -26.89 1.46 -5.57
N PHE A 140 -25.72 0.87 -5.37
CA PHE A 140 -25.01 0.94 -4.10
C PHE A 140 -24.63 2.38 -3.72
N GLU A 141 -24.16 3.18 -4.69
CA GLU A 141 -23.78 4.58 -4.46
C GLU A 141 -24.99 5.47 -4.11
N SER A 142 -26.14 5.23 -4.76
CA SER A 142 -27.33 6.08 -4.63
C SER A 142 -28.32 5.60 -3.56
N ALA A 143 -28.39 4.29 -3.31
CA ALA A 143 -29.40 3.64 -2.46
C ALA A 143 -28.82 2.36 -1.80
N PRO A 144 -27.89 2.49 -0.83
CA PRO A 144 -27.14 1.37 -0.26
C PRO A 144 -28.03 0.32 0.41
N GLU A 145 -29.12 0.71 1.07
CA GLU A 145 -30.04 -0.25 1.71
C GLU A 145 -30.80 -1.11 0.70
N ARG A 146 -31.21 -0.54 -0.44
CA ARG A 146 -31.81 -1.31 -1.54
C ARG A 146 -30.82 -2.30 -2.14
N PHE A 147 -29.55 -1.89 -2.26
CA PHE A 147 -28.48 -2.77 -2.70
C PHE A 147 -28.27 -3.93 -1.72
N LYS A 148 -28.20 -3.66 -0.41
CA LYS A 148 -28.05 -4.68 0.64
C LYS A 148 -29.19 -5.68 0.63
N ALA A 149 -30.44 -5.22 0.56
CA ALA A 149 -31.61 -6.10 0.48
C ALA A 149 -31.55 -7.05 -0.73
N LYS A 150 -31.08 -6.56 -1.89
CA LYS A 150 -30.89 -7.39 -3.08
C LYS A 150 -29.76 -8.41 -2.90
N CYS A 151 -28.68 -8.02 -2.23
CA CYS A 151 -27.59 -8.94 -1.90
C CYS A 151 -28.04 -10.01 -0.90
N GLU A 152 -28.85 -9.66 0.09
CA GLU A 152 -29.41 -10.61 1.07
C GLU A 152 -30.37 -11.61 0.42
N ALA A 153 -31.08 -11.21 -0.64
CA ALA A 153 -31.94 -12.11 -1.41
C ALA A 153 -31.15 -13.14 -2.24
N ILE A 154 -29.97 -12.76 -2.78
CA ILE A 154 -29.16 -13.62 -3.66
C ILE A 154 -28.14 -14.44 -2.86
N TRP A 155 -27.50 -13.80 -1.86
CA TRP A 155 -26.43 -14.37 -1.03
C TRP A 155 -26.82 -14.37 0.45
N THR A 156 -27.74 -15.28 0.79
CA THR A 156 -28.39 -15.42 2.11
C THR A 156 -27.51 -15.95 3.23
N ARG A 157 -26.33 -16.52 2.94
CA ARG A 157 -25.47 -17.23 3.92
C ARG A 157 -24.46 -16.32 4.63
N VAL A 158 -24.54 -15.01 4.40
CA VAL A 158 -23.73 -13.98 5.05
C VAL A 158 -24.58 -12.75 5.40
N SER A 159 -24.09 -11.93 6.33
CA SER A 159 -24.72 -10.65 6.67
C SER A 159 -24.11 -9.51 5.84
N TRP A 160 -24.96 -8.74 5.18
CA TRP A 160 -24.57 -7.57 4.37
C TRP A 160 -24.68 -6.24 5.12
N HIS A 161 -25.14 -6.27 6.38
CA HIS A 161 -25.43 -5.08 7.18
C HIS A 161 -24.20 -4.19 7.42
N HIS A 162 -23.01 -4.81 7.57
CA HIS A 162 -21.75 -4.10 7.83
C HIS A 162 -21.02 -3.63 6.56
N MET A 163 -21.64 -3.75 5.39
CA MET A 163 -21.02 -3.31 4.15
C MET A 163 -21.02 -1.78 4.06
N VAL A 164 -19.83 -1.20 3.96
CA VAL A 164 -19.59 0.24 3.87
C VAL A 164 -18.76 0.52 2.63
N LEU A 165 -19.15 1.54 1.86
CA LEU A 165 -18.37 2.03 0.73
C LEU A 165 -17.07 2.67 1.25
N GLU A 166 -15.93 2.06 0.93
CA GLU A 166 -14.63 2.63 1.24
C GLU A 166 -14.28 3.65 0.16
N LYS A 167 -14.44 4.93 0.49
CA LYS A 167 -13.94 6.03 -0.34
C LYS A 167 -12.47 6.26 0.00
N HIS A 168 -11.59 5.68 -0.80
CA HIS A 168 -10.17 5.96 -0.71
C HIS A 168 -9.90 7.28 -1.44
N LYS A 169 -9.89 8.39 -0.68
CA LYS A 169 -9.32 9.64 -1.19
C LYS A 169 -7.88 9.34 -1.58
N ASN A 170 -7.46 9.78 -2.77
CA ASN A 170 -6.04 9.76 -3.08
C ASN A 170 -5.29 10.54 -1.99
N SER A 171 -4.53 9.80 -1.18
CA SER A 171 -3.69 10.22 -0.06
C SER A 171 -4.37 10.78 1.21
N GLY A 172 -4.43 9.94 2.25
CA GLY A 172 -4.31 10.33 3.67
C GLY A 172 -3.48 9.23 4.38
N ILE A 173 -2.55 9.46 5.31
CA ILE A 173 -2.27 10.58 6.22
C ILE A 173 -0.94 11.27 5.86
N GLN A 174 -0.98 12.61 5.94
CA GLN A 174 0.03 13.65 5.67
C GLN A 174 0.72 13.58 4.29
N ILE A 175 0.30 14.49 3.42
CA ILE A 175 0.78 14.63 2.04
C ILE A 175 2.06 15.47 2.06
N PHE A 176 3.20 14.84 1.77
CA PHE A 176 4.53 15.48 1.67
C PHE A 176 4.87 15.95 0.25
N HIS A 177 3.93 15.89 -0.70
CA HIS A 177 4.20 16.10 -2.13
C HIS A 177 4.78 17.48 -2.51
N ASN A 178 4.74 18.44 -1.58
CA ASN A 178 5.22 19.80 -1.80
C ASN A 178 6.26 20.24 -0.76
N PHE A 179 6.76 19.33 0.07
CA PHE A 179 7.75 19.67 1.08
C PHE A 179 9.16 19.61 0.49
N GLN A 180 9.98 20.59 0.83
CA GLN A 180 11.42 20.56 0.61
C GLN A 180 12.05 19.41 1.40
N VAL A 181 13.21 18.90 0.97
CA VAL A 181 13.93 17.85 1.71
C VAL A 181 14.11 18.23 3.18
N SER A 182 14.48 19.49 3.47
CA SER A 182 14.65 20.00 4.83
C SER A 182 13.39 19.93 5.70
N GLU A 183 12.20 20.16 5.12
CA GLU A 183 10.93 20.08 5.82
C GLU A 183 10.56 18.62 6.14
N ILE A 184 10.87 17.69 5.22
CA ILE A 184 10.69 16.25 5.45
C ILE A 184 11.64 15.76 6.54
N GLU A 185 12.89 16.22 6.53
CA GLU A 185 13.88 15.90 7.56
C GLU A 185 13.46 16.42 8.93
N ALA A 186 13.00 17.67 9.03
CA ALA A 186 12.47 18.24 10.27
C ALA A 186 11.25 17.45 10.77
N PHE A 187 10.40 16.95 9.87
CA PHE A 187 9.29 16.06 10.25
C PHE A 187 9.79 14.73 10.81
N ILE A 188 10.78 14.09 10.18
CA ILE A 188 11.38 12.83 10.66
C ILE A 188 11.94 13.04 12.07
N GLU A 189 12.69 14.13 12.28
CA GLU A 189 13.24 14.49 13.60
C GLU A 189 12.14 14.72 14.63
N ASN A 190 11.11 15.49 14.30
CA ASN A 190 9.98 15.73 15.19
C ASN A 190 9.25 14.42 15.55
N LEU A 191 9.10 13.51 14.59
CA LEU A 191 8.43 12.24 14.81
C LEU A 191 9.24 11.32 15.75
N LEU A 192 10.57 11.33 15.64
CA LEU A 192 11.47 10.63 16.55
C LEU A 192 11.37 11.19 17.98
N VAL A 193 11.33 12.52 18.13
CA VAL A 193 11.15 13.16 19.44
C VAL A 193 9.79 12.80 20.04
N LYS A 194 8.70 12.94 19.28
CA LYS A 194 7.34 12.57 19.73
C LYS A 194 7.25 11.10 20.14
N PHE A 195 7.91 10.22 19.40
CA PHE A 195 7.96 8.80 19.77
C PHE A 195 8.67 8.60 21.12
N GLN A 196 9.78 9.29 21.37
CA GLN A 196 10.47 9.22 22.66
C GLN A 196 9.60 9.75 23.80
N GLU A 197 8.95 10.90 23.59
CA GLU A 197 8.03 11.49 24.56
C GLU A 197 6.87 10.53 24.88
N TRP A 198 6.23 9.97 23.86
CA TRP A 198 5.17 8.98 24.02
C TRP A 198 5.67 7.70 24.68
N GLN A 199 6.83 7.18 24.28
CA GLN A 199 7.39 5.96 24.87
C GLN A 199 7.68 6.14 26.37
N ASN A 200 8.06 7.35 26.80
CA ASN A 200 8.31 7.68 28.20
C ASN A 200 7.04 7.76 29.06
N THR A 201 5.85 7.91 28.45
CA THR A 201 4.58 7.86 29.20
C THR A 201 4.11 6.42 29.46
N LEU A 202 4.67 5.44 28.75
CA LEU A 202 4.31 4.03 28.87
C LEU A 202 4.99 3.38 30.08
N SER A 203 4.33 2.38 30.65
CA SER A 203 4.91 1.49 31.66
C SER A 203 6.08 0.67 31.08
N LEU A 204 6.94 0.16 31.95
CA LEU A 204 8.09 -0.66 31.54
C LEU A 204 7.67 -1.90 30.72
N THR A 205 6.51 -2.50 31.05
CA THR A 205 5.97 -3.65 30.33
C THR A 205 5.56 -3.27 28.91
N GLU A 206 4.83 -2.17 28.75
CA GLU A 206 4.40 -1.64 27.45
C GLU A 206 5.59 -1.22 26.59
N GLN A 207 6.60 -0.58 27.17
CA GLN A 207 7.84 -0.23 26.45
C GLN A 207 8.55 -1.48 25.91
N ARG A 208 8.62 -2.55 26.70
CA ARG A 208 9.20 -3.84 26.26
C ARG A 208 8.35 -4.48 25.17
N ALA A 209 7.03 -4.43 25.28
CA ALA A 209 6.12 -4.92 24.24
C ALA A 209 6.33 -4.17 22.91
N ILE A 210 6.43 -2.84 22.95
CA ILE A 210 6.75 -2.03 21.76
C ILE A 210 8.10 -2.43 21.16
N ASN A 211 9.16 -2.52 21.98
CA ASN A 211 10.49 -2.87 21.48
C ASN A 211 10.54 -4.28 20.85
N ALA A 212 9.79 -5.23 21.41
CA ALA A 212 9.63 -6.55 20.81
C ALA A 212 8.79 -6.52 19.52
N HIS A 213 7.82 -5.61 19.42
CA HIS A 213 6.98 -5.46 18.22
C HIS A 213 7.67 -4.74 17.06
N LYS A 214 8.55 -3.76 17.31
CA LYS A 214 9.24 -2.97 16.28
C LYS A 214 9.85 -3.83 15.16
N LYS A 215 10.41 -4.99 15.53
CA LYS A 215 11.09 -5.92 14.61
C LYS A 215 10.16 -6.95 13.96
N ARG A 216 8.88 -6.99 14.32
CA ARG A 216 7.90 -7.97 13.80
C ARG A 216 7.14 -7.44 12.60
N GLY A 217 6.78 -8.36 11.70
CA GLY A 217 5.86 -8.08 10.61
C GLY A 217 4.43 -7.84 11.09
N ALA A 218 3.63 -7.10 10.32
CA ALA A 218 2.26 -6.74 10.69
C ALA A 218 1.30 -7.94 10.88
N SER A 219 1.64 -9.11 10.33
CA SER A 219 0.84 -10.34 10.38
C SER A 219 1.18 -11.29 11.54
N GLU A 220 2.22 -10.98 12.32
CA GLU A 220 2.63 -11.83 13.44
C GLU A 220 1.79 -11.51 14.67
N LYS A 221 0.89 -12.45 15.05
CA LYS A 221 0.21 -12.37 16.34
C LYS A 221 1.26 -12.37 17.46
N MET A 222 1.13 -11.42 18.35
CA MET A 222 2.01 -11.24 19.49
C MET A 222 1.16 -11.30 20.76
N SER A 223 1.58 -12.13 21.69
CA SER A 223 1.19 -12.03 23.09
C SER A 223 2.39 -11.51 23.88
N PHE A 224 2.12 -10.82 25.00
CA PHE A 224 3.17 -10.32 25.87
C PHE A 224 2.76 -10.52 27.32
N GLN A 225 3.61 -11.21 28.09
CA GLN A 225 3.32 -11.49 29.49
C GLN A 225 3.17 -10.18 30.27
N GLY A 226 2.07 -10.05 31.00
CA GLY A 226 1.76 -8.86 31.79
C GLY A 226 0.94 -7.79 31.06
N LEU A 227 0.45 -8.08 29.85
CA LEU A 227 -0.55 -7.27 29.16
C LEU A 227 -1.70 -8.17 28.67
N GLU A 228 -2.93 -7.70 28.87
CA GLU A 228 -4.10 -8.30 28.24
C GLU A 228 -4.04 -8.07 26.72
N GLN A 229 -4.60 -9.00 25.94
CA GLN A 229 -4.47 -8.96 24.48
C GLN A 229 -5.11 -7.70 23.87
N GLU A 230 -6.23 -7.23 24.43
CA GLU A 230 -6.93 -6.03 23.95
C GLU A 230 -6.08 -4.77 24.14
N ASP A 231 -5.46 -4.62 25.32
CA ASP A 231 -4.57 -3.49 25.64
C ASP A 231 -3.30 -3.54 24.77
N LEU A 232 -2.74 -4.73 24.57
CA LEU A 232 -1.60 -4.93 23.68
C LEU A 232 -1.96 -4.53 22.24
N ASP A 233 -3.09 -5.01 21.71
CA ASP A 233 -3.51 -4.70 20.34
C ASP A 233 -3.75 -3.20 20.16
N ALA A 234 -4.37 -2.53 21.15
CA ALA A 234 -4.56 -1.08 21.16
C ALA A 234 -3.22 -0.33 21.14
N LEU A 235 -2.29 -0.70 22.02
CA LEU A 235 -0.95 -0.12 22.11
C LEU A 235 -0.16 -0.28 20.80
N LEU A 236 -0.17 -1.48 20.22
CA LEU A 236 0.53 -1.75 18.96
C LEU A 236 -0.13 -1.05 17.77
N ASN A 237 -1.45 -0.89 17.77
CA ASN A 237 -2.16 -0.13 16.76
C ASN A 237 -1.83 1.36 16.83
N GLU A 238 -1.76 1.91 18.03
CA GLU A 238 -1.37 3.30 18.27
C GLU A 238 0.05 3.55 17.76
N PHE A 239 1.01 2.70 18.14
CA PHE A 239 2.39 2.79 17.65
C PHE A 239 2.47 2.79 16.12
N ARG A 240 1.73 1.87 15.48
CA ARG A 240 1.71 1.75 14.03
C ARG A 240 1.16 3.00 13.35
N LYS A 241 0.01 3.49 13.83
CA LYS A 241 -0.70 4.62 13.24
C LYS A 241 0.00 5.96 13.47
N GLN A 242 0.54 6.18 14.66
CA GLN A 242 1.12 7.47 15.04
C GLN A 242 2.59 7.61 14.65
N PHE A 243 3.36 6.51 14.59
CA PHE A 243 4.81 6.58 14.39
C PHE A 243 5.29 5.75 13.20
N LYS A 244 5.01 4.42 13.18
CA LYS A 244 5.58 3.53 12.15
C LYS A 244 5.16 3.92 10.73
N PHE A 245 3.85 4.05 10.48
CA PHE A 245 3.35 4.40 9.14
C PHE A 245 3.72 5.83 8.73
N PRO A 246 3.59 6.85 9.60
CA PRO A 246 4.07 8.20 9.27
C PRO A 246 5.57 8.24 8.94
N MET A 247 6.40 7.45 9.63
CA MET A 247 7.84 7.38 9.34
C MET A 247 8.13 6.70 8.00
N GLN A 248 7.48 5.58 7.67
CA GLN A 248 7.59 4.96 6.34
C GLN A 248 7.20 5.96 5.25
N ASN A 249 6.14 6.71 5.51
CA ASN A 249 5.63 7.72 4.62
C ASN A 249 6.59 8.88 4.40
N ALA A 250 7.25 9.36 5.46
CA ALA A 250 8.23 10.41 5.39
C ALA A 250 9.50 9.97 4.66
N LEU A 251 10.00 8.76 4.93
CA LEU A 251 11.17 8.20 4.24
C LEU A 251 10.92 8.01 2.74
N MET A 252 9.73 7.55 2.36
CA MET A 252 9.38 7.44 0.96
C MET A 252 9.32 8.81 0.25
N ALA A 253 8.74 9.81 0.92
CA ALA A 253 8.72 11.17 0.40
C ALA A 253 10.13 11.76 0.29
N TYR A 254 10.99 11.48 1.27
CA TYR A 254 12.39 11.89 1.28
C TYR A 254 13.15 11.35 0.06
N TYR A 255 13.05 10.05 -0.23
CA TYR A 255 13.71 9.47 -1.42
C TYR A 255 13.20 10.08 -2.72
N TYR A 256 11.89 10.28 -2.83
CA TYR A 256 11.29 10.90 -4.00
C TYR A 256 11.80 12.34 -4.21
N GLN A 257 11.80 13.15 -3.16
CA GLN A 257 12.22 14.54 -3.25
C GLN A 257 13.74 14.66 -3.50
N MET A 258 14.55 13.80 -2.89
CA MET A 258 15.97 13.69 -3.20
C MET A 258 16.22 13.35 -4.68
N ALA A 259 15.44 12.42 -5.26
CA ALA A 259 15.55 12.11 -6.69
C ALA A 259 15.16 13.30 -7.59
N GLN A 260 14.13 14.07 -7.19
CA GLN A 260 13.72 15.29 -7.88
C GLN A 260 14.82 16.37 -7.86
N GLU A 261 15.35 16.68 -6.67
CA GLU A 261 16.39 17.71 -6.49
C GLU A 261 17.69 17.36 -7.22
N ASN A 262 18.08 16.08 -7.22
CA ASN A 262 19.25 15.60 -7.94
C ASN A 262 19.00 15.37 -9.44
N LYS A 263 17.82 15.73 -9.97
CA LYS A 263 17.42 15.52 -11.37
C LYS A 263 17.59 14.08 -11.84
N MET A 264 17.50 13.11 -10.94
CA MET A 264 17.62 11.67 -11.24
C MET A 264 16.31 11.11 -11.83
N LEU A 265 15.62 11.91 -12.64
CA LEU A 265 14.18 11.79 -12.80
C LEU A 265 13.75 10.70 -13.77
N GLY A 266 12.98 9.76 -13.21
CA GLY A 266 12.16 8.81 -13.93
C GLY A 266 12.70 7.39 -13.87
N VAL A 267 11.99 6.52 -13.16
CA VAL A 267 12.09 5.08 -13.45
C VAL A 267 11.60 4.88 -14.87
N SER A 268 12.40 4.26 -15.73
CA SER A 268 12.02 4.05 -17.13
C SER A 268 10.72 3.24 -17.25
N HIS A 269 9.97 3.44 -18.33
CA HIS A 269 8.75 2.67 -18.60
C HIS A 269 9.02 1.16 -18.55
N SER A 270 10.14 0.71 -19.12
CA SER A 270 10.54 -0.69 -19.13
C SER A 270 10.83 -1.24 -17.73
N VAL A 271 11.40 -0.44 -16.83
CA VAL A 271 11.60 -0.86 -15.43
C VAL A 271 10.24 -0.96 -14.71
N LEU A 272 9.35 0.03 -14.86
CA LEU A 272 8.02 -0.03 -14.24
C LEU A 272 7.19 -1.21 -14.73
N GLN A 273 7.25 -1.53 -16.03
CA GLN A 273 6.61 -2.73 -16.58
C GLN A 273 7.16 -4.02 -15.94
N LYS A 274 8.50 -4.13 -15.78
CA LYS A 274 9.14 -5.27 -15.09
C LYS A 274 8.77 -5.36 -13.60
N LEU A 275 8.50 -4.23 -12.95
CA LEU A 275 7.96 -4.18 -11.58
C LEU A 275 6.47 -4.54 -11.48
N GLY A 276 5.76 -4.61 -12.63
CA GLY A 276 4.36 -5.03 -12.73
C GLY A 276 3.34 -3.90 -12.96
N PHE A 277 3.79 -2.67 -13.25
CA PHE A 277 2.89 -1.57 -13.61
C PHE A 277 2.39 -1.73 -15.05
N LYS A 278 1.21 -1.19 -15.33
CA LYS A 278 0.68 -1.05 -16.70
C LYS A 278 0.79 0.39 -17.20
N ALA A 279 0.82 0.61 -18.50
CA ALA A 279 0.66 1.97 -19.05
C ALA A 279 -0.75 2.50 -18.75
N CYS A 280 -0.88 3.80 -18.48
CA CYS A 280 -2.17 4.47 -18.41
C CYS A 280 -2.78 4.55 -19.80
N GLU A 281 -3.99 4.01 -19.95
CA GLU A 281 -4.75 4.00 -21.20
C GLU A 281 -5.03 5.42 -21.72
N ALA A 282 -5.31 6.37 -20.82
CA ALA A 282 -5.57 7.77 -21.17
C ALA A 282 -4.31 8.56 -21.56
N CYS A 283 -3.12 8.14 -21.12
CA CYS A 283 -1.85 8.81 -21.45
C CYS A 283 -1.29 8.39 -22.82
N GLY A 284 -2.05 7.63 -23.61
CA GLY A 284 -1.55 6.92 -24.78
C GLY A 284 -0.81 5.67 -24.35
N GLY A 285 -1.55 4.57 -24.18
CA GLY A 285 -0.94 3.25 -24.26
C GLY A 285 -0.47 3.05 -25.71
N SER A 286 0.80 3.29 -25.99
CA SER A 286 1.39 2.64 -27.17
C SER A 286 1.27 1.14 -26.92
N HIS A 287 0.39 0.51 -27.69
CA HIS A 287 0.44 -0.92 -27.97
C HIS A 287 1.87 -1.22 -28.43
N ASP A 288 2.73 -1.65 -27.52
CA ASP A 288 3.82 -2.55 -27.87
C ASP A 288 3.23 -3.96 -27.74
N ASP A 289 2.30 -4.28 -28.65
CA ASP A 289 2.19 -5.65 -29.16
C ASP A 289 3.48 -5.92 -29.91
N VAL A 290 4.50 -6.37 -29.18
CA VAL A 290 5.52 -7.19 -29.82
C VAL A 290 4.94 -8.59 -29.84
N GLY A 291 4.26 -8.87 -30.95
CA GLY A 291 3.95 -10.23 -31.34
C GLY A 291 5.21 -11.08 -31.41
N GLU A 292 5.01 -12.36 -31.08
CA GLU A 292 5.68 -13.56 -31.59
C GLU A 292 5.77 -14.59 -30.46
N TRP A 293 4.65 -15.27 -30.23
CA TRP A 293 4.71 -16.68 -29.85
C TRP A 293 4.58 -17.47 -31.15
N GLY A 294 5.70 -18.02 -31.60
CA GLY A 294 5.70 -19.22 -32.44
C GLY A 294 5.34 -20.45 -31.63
#